data_AF-A0A226BZL5-F1
#
_entry.id   AF-A0A226BZL5-F1
#
_cell.length_a   1.000
_cell.length_b   1.000
_cell.length_c   1.000
_cell.angle_alpha   90.00
_cell.angle_beta   90.00
_cell.angle_gamma   90.00
#
_symmetry.space_group_name_H-M   'P 1'
#
loop_
_entity.id
_entity.type
_entity.pdbx_description
1 polymer ?
#
loop_
_entity_poly.entity_id
_entity_poly.type
_entity_poly.pdbx_seq_one_letter_code
_entity_poly.pdbx_strand_id
1 'polypeptide(L)'
;MLNMHISEIIDKVKLIKKKLVLYIMKVYRYLDFEDGTKELNPEEKLLLELQKTKKEIKDAENYFNNVTDPRLIEHAAYLRKANEKKFRYLLELAKRYGLRSYVNENYKHNLSNEYININKE
;
A
#
# COMPACT_ATOMS: atom_id res chain seq x y z
N MET A 1 5.52 -37.59 -46.79
CA MET A 1 6.51 -37.52 -45.69
C MET A 1 6.75 -36.08 -45.21
N LEU A 2 7.09 -35.14 -46.09
CA LEU A 2 7.41 -33.74 -45.69
C LEU A 2 6.26 -33.02 -44.95
N ASN A 3 5.02 -33.11 -45.43
CA ASN A 3 3.85 -32.47 -44.79
C ASN A 3 3.54 -33.03 -43.39
N MET A 4 3.87 -34.30 -43.16
CA MET A 4 3.67 -34.96 -41.87
C MET A 4 4.63 -34.39 -40.82
N HIS A 5 5.91 -34.23 -41.19
CA HIS A 5 6.91 -33.59 -40.32
C HIS A 5 6.61 -32.12 -40.06
N ILE A 6 6.07 -31.40 -41.05
CA ILE A 6 5.62 -30.00 -40.86
C ILE A 6 4.47 -29.94 -39.83
N SER A 7 3.51 -30.86 -39.89
CA SER A 7 2.42 -30.93 -38.91
C SER A 7 2.94 -31.18 -37.48
N GLU A 8 3.88 -32.11 -37.32
CA GLU A 8 4.48 -32.40 -36.01
C GLU A 8 5.20 -31.17 -35.41
N ILE A 9 5.88 -30.39 -36.25
CA ILE A 9 6.55 -29.16 -35.83
C ILE A 9 5.53 -28.11 -35.38
N ILE A 10 4.44 -27.94 -36.14
CA ILE A 10 3.36 -27.01 -35.82
C ILE A 10 2.72 -27.35 -34.46
N ASP A 11 2.48 -28.63 -34.21
CA ASP A 11 1.86 -29.08 -32.95
C ASP A 11 2.79 -28.89 -31.74
N LYS A 12 4.09 -29.11 -31.92
CA LYS A 12 5.10 -28.79 -30.90
C LYS A 12 5.14 -27.29 -30.59
N VAL A 13 5.07 -26.43 -31.62
CA VAL A 13 5.01 -24.96 -31.43
C VAL A 13 3.74 -24.54 -30.70
N LYS A 14 2.58 -25.11 -31.04
CA LYS A 14 1.32 -24.88 -30.30
C LYS A 14 1.44 -25.29 -28.83
N LEU A 15 2.05 -26.45 -28.57
CA LEU A 15 2.27 -26.94 -27.21
C LEU A 15 3.18 -26.01 -26.40
N ILE A 16 4.25 -25.51 -27.01
CA ILE A 16 5.17 -24.55 -26.38
C ILE A 16 4.44 -23.24 -26.07
N LYS A 17 3.67 -22.70 -27.02
CA LYS A 17 2.85 -21.49 -26.78
C LYS A 17 1.88 -21.68 -25.61
N LYS A 18 1.17 -22.81 -25.56
CA LYS A 18 0.24 -23.14 -24.46
C LYS A 18 0.95 -23.19 -23.10
N LYS A 19 2.12 -23.83 -23.04
CA LYS A 19 2.93 -23.90 -21.81
C LYS A 19 3.42 -22.52 -21.38
N LEU A 20 3.83 -21.67 -22.31
CA LEU A 20 4.28 -20.30 -22.03
C LEU A 20 3.14 -19.45 -21.45
N VAL A 21 1.94 -19.51 -22.04
CA VAL A 21 0.75 -18.82 -21.53
C VAL A 21 0.43 -19.27 -20.10
N LEU A 22 0.44 -20.58 -19.85
CA LEU A 22 0.18 -21.12 -18.50
C LEU A 22 1.22 -20.67 -17.48
N TYR A 23 2.49 -20.62 -17.89
CA TYR A 23 3.57 -20.12 -17.03
C TYR A 23 3.39 -18.64 -16.69
N ILE A 24 3.12 -17.81 -17.70
CA ILE A 24 2.85 -16.39 -17.53
C ILE A 24 1.64 -16.17 -16.62
N MET A 25 0.52 -16.90 -16.83
CA MET A 25 -0.65 -16.85 -15.95
C MET A 25 -0.33 -17.27 -14.52
N LYS A 26 0.53 -18.27 -14.33
CA LYS A 26 0.97 -18.69 -13.00
C LYS A 26 1.78 -17.56 -12.35
N VAL A 27 2.73 -16.96 -13.06
CA VAL A 27 3.52 -15.82 -12.58
C VAL A 27 2.62 -14.64 -12.20
N TYR A 28 1.63 -14.27 -13.02
CA TYR A 28 0.66 -13.22 -12.69
C TYR A 28 -0.13 -13.50 -11.41
N ARG A 29 -0.53 -14.76 -11.17
CA ARG A 29 -1.18 -15.17 -9.90
C ARG A 29 -0.26 -15.14 -8.69
N TYR A 30 1.05 -15.34 -8.87
CA TYR A 30 2.03 -15.23 -7.78
C TYR A 30 2.45 -13.80 -7.49
N LEU A 31 2.32 -12.91 -8.47
CA LEU A 31 2.75 -11.51 -8.39
C LEU A 31 1.62 -10.53 -8.06
N ASP A 32 0.41 -11.02 -7.73
CA ASP A 32 -0.73 -10.20 -7.32
C ASP A 32 -0.96 -8.97 -8.21
N PHE A 33 -1.17 -9.21 -9.50
CA PHE A 33 -2.10 -8.38 -10.26
C PHE A 33 -3.44 -9.11 -10.31
N GLU A 34 -4.15 -9.13 -9.17
CA GLU A 34 -5.61 -9.13 -9.20
C GLU A 34 -6.05 -7.82 -9.87
N ASP A 35 -6.28 -7.86 -11.19
CA ASP A 35 -6.87 -6.72 -11.87
C ASP A 35 -8.36 -6.61 -11.49
N GLY A 36 -8.63 -5.66 -10.60
CA GLY A 36 -9.80 -4.78 -10.63
C GLY A 36 -11.19 -5.43 -10.60
N THR A 37 -11.71 -5.71 -9.40
CA THR A 37 -13.12 -5.44 -8.95
C THR A 37 -13.42 -5.99 -7.55
N LYS A 38 -12.44 -6.40 -6.73
CA LYS A 38 -12.76 -6.62 -5.31
C LYS A 38 -12.98 -5.26 -4.66
N GLU A 39 -14.24 -4.83 -4.59
CA GLU A 39 -14.58 -3.66 -3.77
C GLU A 39 -14.11 -3.94 -2.35
N LEU A 40 -13.09 -3.20 -1.94
CA LEU A 40 -12.61 -3.25 -0.57
C LEU A 40 -13.79 -2.90 0.35
N ASN A 41 -14.00 -3.72 1.37
CA ASN A 41 -14.96 -3.38 2.40
C ASN A 41 -14.48 -2.12 3.17
N PRO A 42 -15.36 -1.45 3.93
CA PRO A 42 -15.00 -0.23 4.65
C PRO A 42 -13.77 -0.37 5.55
N GLU A 43 -13.60 -1.54 6.19
CA GLU A 43 -12.48 -1.85 7.06
C GLU A 43 -11.15 -1.96 6.29
N GLU A 44 -11.14 -2.67 5.16
CA GLU A 44 -10.00 -2.82 4.27
C GLU A 44 -9.58 -1.46 3.69
N LYS A 45 -10.55 -0.62 3.29
CA LYS A 45 -10.29 0.77 2.84
C LYS A 45 -9.66 1.61 3.95
N LEU A 46 -10.16 1.48 5.17
CA LEU A 46 -9.64 2.22 6.33
C LEU A 46 -8.21 1.79 6.67
N LEU A 47 -7.91 0.49 6.63
CA LEU A 47 -6.57 -0.04 6.85
C LEU A 47 -5.59 0.42 5.77
N LEU A 48 -6.01 0.40 4.51
CA LEU A 48 -5.20 0.90 3.39
C LEU A 48 -4.90 2.40 3.56
N GLU A 49 -5.89 3.20 3.93
CA GLU A 49 -5.72 4.64 4.13
C GLU A 49 -4.82 4.95 5.34
N LEU A 50 -4.87 4.13 6.40
CA LEU A 50 -3.94 4.21 7.54
C LEU A 50 -2.48 3.95 7.10
N GLN A 51 -2.24 2.90 6.32
CA GLN A 51 -0.92 2.58 5.79
C GLN A 51 -0.40 3.70 4.87
N LYS A 52 -1.26 4.20 3.98
CA LYS A 52 -0.95 5.29 3.07
C LYS A 52 -0.59 6.56 3.84
N THR A 53 -1.41 6.96 4.80
CA THR A 53 -1.17 8.16 5.60
C THR A 53 0.13 8.06 6.40
N LYS A 54 0.49 6.88 6.90
CA LYS A 54 1.79 6.65 7.56
C LYS A 54 2.96 6.88 6.61
N LYS A 55 2.85 6.43 5.35
CA LYS A 55 3.84 6.72 4.31
C LYS A 55 3.91 8.22 4.02
N GLU A 56 2.77 8.90 3.91
CA GLU A 56 2.68 10.35 3.69
C GLU A 56 3.35 11.16 4.83
N ILE A 57 3.28 10.69 6.09
CA ILE A 57 4.01 11.30 7.21
C ILE A 57 5.52 11.16 7.01
N LYS A 58 6.00 9.95 6.70
CA LYS A 58 7.43 9.68 6.46
C LYS A 58 7.95 10.48 5.27
N ASP A 59 7.17 10.58 4.20
CA ASP A 59 7.53 11.35 3.02
C ASP A 59 7.61 12.85 3.33
N ALA A 60 6.67 13.38 4.14
CA ALA A 60 6.72 14.78 4.59
C ALA A 60 7.90 15.06 5.52
N GLU A 61 8.27 14.12 6.39
CA GLU A 61 9.47 14.20 7.23
C GLU A 61 10.76 14.19 6.39
N ASN A 62 10.85 13.27 5.42
CA ASN A 62 11.97 13.24 4.48
C ASN A 62 12.05 14.55 3.68
N TYR A 63 10.92 15.09 3.25
CA TYR A 63 10.88 16.37 2.55
C TYR A 63 11.38 17.51 3.43
N PHE A 64 10.89 17.59 4.68
CA PHE A 64 11.36 18.58 5.66
C PHE A 64 12.88 18.51 5.89
N ASN A 65 13.44 17.30 5.97
CA ASN A 65 14.87 17.11 6.22
C ASN A 65 15.76 17.47 5.02
N ASN A 66 15.23 17.46 3.80
CA ASN A 66 16.02 17.67 2.58
C ASN A 66 15.73 19.00 1.88
N VAL A 67 14.67 19.72 2.27
CA VAL A 67 14.31 20.98 1.63
C VAL A 67 15.23 22.11 2.08
N THR A 68 15.76 22.86 1.12
CA THR A 68 16.72 23.95 1.36
C THR A 68 16.14 25.35 1.13
N ASP A 69 15.03 25.48 0.38
CA ASP A 69 14.31 26.76 0.27
C ASP A 69 13.60 27.06 1.60
N PRO A 70 13.95 28.15 2.31
CA PRO A 70 13.36 28.48 3.60
C PRO A 70 11.83 28.64 3.56
N ARG A 71 11.26 29.05 2.42
CA ARG A 71 9.80 29.20 2.25
C ARG A 71 9.08 27.87 2.19
N LEU A 72 9.80 26.79 1.86
CA LEU A 72 9.24 25.45 1.74
C LEU A 72 9.43 24.62 3.02
N ILE A 73 10.31 25.03 3.94
CA ILE A 73 10.48 24.40 5.26
C ILE A 73 9.15 24.46 6.04
N GLU A 74 8.51 25.63 6.10
CA GLU A 74 7.23 25.80 6.78
C GLU A 74 6.13 24.95 6.12
N HIS A 75 6.11 24.90 4.78
CA HIS A 75 5.19 24.05 4.04
C HIS A 75 5.38 22.57 4.40
N ALA A 76 6.62 22.07 4.44
CA ALA A 76 6.93 20.70 4.81
C ALA A 76 6.51 20.37 6.26
N ALA A 77 6.74 21.30 7.19
CA ALA A 77 6.29 21.16 8.58
C ALA A 77 4.76 21.11 8.70
N TYR A 78 4.05 21.96 7.96
CA TYR A 78 2.59 21.97 7.94
C TYR A 78 2.03 20.67 7.34
N LEU A 79 2.62 20.20 6.23
CA LEU A 79 2.23 18.96 5.57
C LEU A 79 2.35 17.76 6.52
N ARG A 80 3.48 17.66 7.25
CA ARG A 80 3.69 16.62 8.26
C ARG A 80 2.59 16.66 9.33
N LYS A 81 2.31 17.84 9.91
CA LYS A 81 1.27 18.02 10.93
C LYS A 81 -0.12 17.69 10.42
N ALA A 82 -0.44 18.05 9.17
CA ALA A 82 -1.73 17.73 8.55
C ALA A 82 -1.92 16.21 8.41
N ASN A 83 -0.88 15.50 7.94
CA ASN A 83 -0.91 14.04 7.79
C ASN A 83 -0.99 13.32 9.16
N GLU A 84 -0.30 13.81 10.19
CA GLU A 84 -0.44 13.29 11.57
C GLU A 84 -1.86 13.46 12.12
N LYS A 85 -2.47 14.63 11.88
CA LYS A 85 -3.85 14.90 12.31
C LYS A 85 -4.84 13.95 11.61
N LYS A 86 -4.67 13.74 10.30
CA LYS A 86 -5.43 12.75 9.52
C LYS A 86 -5.24 11.34 10.09
N PHE A 87 -4.01 10.92 10.36
CA PHE A 87 -3.70 9.59 10.90
C PHE A 87 -4.39 9.34 12.24
N ARG A 88 -4.35 10.31 13.16
CA ARG A 88 -5.07 10.22 14.45
C ARG A 88 -6.57 10.04 14.26
N TYR A 89 -7.18 10.81 13.37
CA TYR A 89 -8.61 10.66 13.07
C TYR A 89 -8.93 9.25 12.54
N LEU A 90 -8.13 8.72 11.61
CA LEU A 90 -8.31 7.38 11.05
C LEU A 90 -8.14 6.27 12.10
N LEU A 91 -7.22 6.44 13.06
CA LEU A 91 -7.05 5.51 14.17
C LEU A 91 -8.28 5.49 15.09
N GLU A 92 -8.83 6.66 15.42
CA GLU A 92 -10.07 6.74 16.20
C GLU A 92 -11.25 6.10 15.44
N LEU A 93 -11.31 6.28 14.13
CA LEU A 93 -12.29 5.61 13.29
C LEU A 93 -12.10 4.09 13.32
N ALA A 94 -10.87 3.60 13.22
CA ALA A 94 -10.56 2.16 13.25
C ALA A 94 -10.94 1.50 14.59
N LYS A 95 -10.78 2.22 15.70
CA LYS A 95 -11.27 1.75 17.02
C LYS A 95 -12.78 1.55 17.01
N ARG A 96 -13.55 2.45 16.38
CA ARG A 96 -15.02 2.35 16.26
C ARG A 96 -15.46 1.16 15.40
N TYR A 97 -14.68 0.83 14.37
CA TYR A 97 -14.89 -0.37 13.52
C TYR A 97 -14.38 -1.69 14.17
N GLY A 98 -13.93 -1.67 15.42
CA GLY A 98 -13.48 -2.89 16.10
C GLY A 98 -12.07 -3.38 15.71
N LEU A 99 -11.30 -2.59 14.96
CA LEU A 99 -9.94 -2.93 14.50
C LEU A 99 -8.86 -2.70 15.57
N ARG A 100 -9.14 -3.10 16.83
CA ARG A 100 -8.31 -2.77 18.00
C ARG A 100 -6.90 -3.38 17.95
N SER A 101 -6.74 -4.57 17.38
CA SER A 101 -5.43 -5.23 17.22
C SER A 101 -4.46 -4.38 16.39
N TYR A 102 -4.92 -3.93 15.21
CA TYR A 102 -4.15 -3.04 14.34
C TYR A 102 -3.79 -1.72 15.04
N VAL A 103 -4.75 -1.11 15.73
CA VAL A 103 -4.54 0.16 16.45
C VAL A 103 -3.48 0.02 17.53
N ASN A 104 -3.52 -1.06 18.33
CA ASN A 104 -2.59 -1.28 19.45
C ASN A 104 -1.14 -1.50 18.99
N GLU A 105 -0.93 -2.17 17.86
CA GLU A 105 0.40 -2.37 17.27
C GLU A 105 0.98 -1.05 16.73
N ASN A 106 0.12 -0.22 16.12
CA ASN A 106 0.56 0.99 15.43
C ASN A 106 0.65 2.24 16.32
N TYR A 107 -0.04 2.27 17.48
CA TYR A 107 0.05 3.37 18.45
C TYR A 107 1.40 3.41 19.18
N LYS A 108 2.02 2.25 19.45
CA LYS A 108 3.23 2.16 20.28
C LYS A 108 4.48 2.77 19.64
N HIS A 109 4.48 2.98 18.33
CA HIS A 109 5.68 3.32 17.57
C HIS A 109 5.71 4.73 16.93
N ASN A 110 4.61 5.49 16.90
CA ASN A 110 4.48 6.61 15.94
C ASN A 110 4.09 7.97 16.53
N LEU A 111 4.20 8.17 17.84
CA LEU A 111 4.05 9.50 18.42
C LEU A 111 5.37 9.83 19.12
N SER A 112 6.06 10.88 18.66
CA SER A 112 6.99 11.60 19.52
C SER A 112 6.23 11.92 20.82
N ASN A 113 6.91 11.81 21.97
CA ASN A 113 6.36 11.97 23.32
C ASN A 113 5.65 13.32 23.59
N GLU A 114 5.52 14.18 22.60
CA GLU A 114 4.89 15.50 22.65
C GLU A 114 3.34 15.46 22.64
N TYR A 115 2.70 14.32 22.35
CA TYR A 115 1.23 14.24 22.23
C TYR A 115 0.56 13.20 23.13
N ILE A 116 1.29 12.60 24.09
CA ILE A 116 0.73 11.62 25.04
C ILE A 116 -0.20 12.28 26.09
N ASN A 117 -0.29 13.62 26.12
CA ASN A 117 -1.03 14.35 27.15
C ASN A 117 -2.31 15.04 26.64
N ILE A 118 -3.21 14.30 25.99
CA ILE A 118 -4.56 14.80 25.63
C ILE A 118 -5.69 14.01 26.32
N ASN A 119 -5.37 13.15 27.30
CA ASN A 119 -6.37 12.50 28.16
C ASN A 119 -5.88 12.42 29.62
N LYS A 120 -5.38 13.54 30.14
CA LYS A 120 -5.24 13.76 31.60
C LYS A 120 -5.97 15.05 31.97
N GLU A 121 -7.29 15.03 31.82
CA GLU A 121 -8.26 15.74 32.67
C GLU A 121 -9.47 14.83 32.86
#